data_AF-A0A1G1WCS6-F1
#
_entry.id   AF-A0A1G1WCS6-F1
#
_cell.length_a   1.000
_cell.length_b   1.000
_cell.length_c   1.000
_cell.angle_alpha   90.00
_cell.angle_beta   90.00
_cell.angle_gamma   90.00
#
_symmetry.space_group_name_H-M   'P 1'
#
loop_
_entity.id
_entity.type
_entity.pdbx_description
1 polymer ?
#
loop_
_entity_poly.entity_id
_entity_poly.type
_entity_poly.pdbx_seq_one_letter_code
_entity_poly.pdbx_strand_id
1 'polypeptide(L)'
;MLEQIMKRKQIYLTETLDREIKYISLKQNKPQSEVIRDILEKNITKKKKKMSGGDFLLWMAKHAGKGPKDLSKNLDRYLYGDKSIKYGHLYRKKKSTR
;
A
#
# COMPACT_ATOMS: atom_id res chain seq x y z
N MET A 1 17.13 -18.82 23.03
CA MET A 1 17.66 -17.86 22.06
C MET A 1 17.81 -18.59 20.73
N LEU A 2 17.17 -18.14 19.66
CA LEU A 2 17.37 -18.74 18.35
C LEU A 2 18.66 -18.14 17.76
N GLU A 3 19.70 -18.95 17.62
CA GLU A 3 20.92 -18.55 16.90
C GLU A 3 20.58 -18.25 15.44
N GLN A 4 21.00 -17.08 14.94
CA GLN A 4 20.93 -16.79 13.52
C GLN A 4 22.07 -17.51 12.80
N ILE A 5 21.73 -18.56 12.04
CA ILE A 5 22.69 -19.29 11.21
C ILE A 5 23.03 -18.46 9.97
N MET A 6 24.28 -18.01 9.86
CA MET A 6 24.81 -17.34 8.67
C MET A 6 25.21 -18.36 7.60
N LYS A 7 24.66 -18.24 6.38
CA LYS A 7 24.99 -19.11 5.24
C LYS A 7 25.79 -18.35 4.18
N ARG A 8 26.93 -18.91 3.74
CA ARG A 8 27.71 -18.36 2.62
C ARG A 8 27.06 -18.74 1.28
N LYS A 9 26.94 -17.78 0.38
CA LYS A 9 26.41 -17.99 -0.98
C LYS A 9 27.28 -17.25 -2.00
N GLN A 10 27.51 -17.85 -3.15
CA GLN A 10 28.17 -17.21 -4.29
C GLN A 10 27.09 -16.62 -5.22
N ILE A 11 27.33 -15.40 -5.68
CA ILE A 11 26.46 -14.68 -6.62
C ILE A 11 27.33 -13.97 -7.65
N TYR A 12 26.87 -13.89 -8.89
CA TYR A 12 27.50 -13.08 -9.91
C TYR A 12 27.00 -11.64 -9.79
N LEU A 13 27.93 -10.69 -9.83
CA LEU A 13 27.65 -9.25 -9.81
C LEU A 13 28.19 -8.64 -11.11
N THR A 14 27.49 -7.64 -11.64
CA THR A 14 28.07 -6.81 -12.70
C THR A 14 29.19 -5.96 -12.11
N GLU A 15 30.18 -5.60 -12.92
CA GLU A 15 31.29 -4.74 -12.49
C GLU A 15 30.80 -3.40 -11.92
N THR A 16 29.75 -2.83 -12.53
CA THR A 16 29.09 -1.62 -12.05
C THR A 16 28.55 -1.79 -10.63
N LEU A 17 27.91 -2.93 -10.33
CA LEU A 17 27.31 -3.19 -9.04
C LEU A 17 28.37 -3.46 -7.97
N ASP A 18 29.44 -4.19 -8.31
CA ASP A 18 30.57 -4.43 -7.41
C ASP A 18 31.25 -3.11 -7.00
N ARG A 19 31.46 -2.21 -7.97
CA ARG A 19 32.03 -0.87 -7.72
C ARG A 19 31.16 -0.05 -6.77
N GLU A 20 29.84 -0.05 -6.97
CA GLU A 20 28.90 0.65 -6.08
C GLU A 20 28.91 0.07 -4.66
N ILE A 21 28.92 -1.27 -4.53
CA ILE A 21 29.00 -1.93 -3.22
C ILE A 21 30.30 -1.54 -2.51
N LYS A 22 31.43 -1.52 -3.23
CA LYS A 22 32.73 -1.11 -2.69
C LYS A 22 32.70 0.35 -2.24
N TYR A 23 32.13 1.26 -3.04
CA TYR A 23 31.98 2.66 -2.67
C TYR A 23 31.15 2.84 -1.39
N ILE A 24 30.00 2.16 -1.31
CA ILE A 24 29.11 2.23 -0.14
C ILE A 24 29.79 1.64 1.10
N SER A 25 30.50 0.53 0.96
CA SER A 25 31.29 -0.11 2.02
C SER A 25 32.32 0.85 2.62
N LEU A 26 33.07 1.55 1.78
CA LEU A 26 34.04 2.57 2.21
C LEU A 26 33.34 3.75 2.90
N LYS A 27 32.24 4.25 2.32
CA LYS A 27 31.49 5.39 2.85
C LYS A 27 30.88 5.10 4.23
N GLN A 28 30.43 3.87 4.47
CA GLN A 28 29.78 3.47 5.71
C GLN A 28 30.72 2.81 6.72
N ASN A 29 31.99 2.59 6.35
CA ASN A 29 32.96 1.82 7.11
C ASN A 29 32.42 0.44 7.54
N LYS A 30 31.77 -0.26 6.61
CA LYS A 30 31.16 -1.58 6.82
C LYS A 30 31.74 -2.61 5.84
N PRO A 31 31.85 -3.90 6.22
CA PRO A 31 32.18 -4.96 5.28
C PRO A 31 31.18 -5.02 4.11
N GLN A 32 31.67 -5.30 2.90
CA GLN A 32 30.80 -5.43 1.72
C GLN A 32 29.67 -6.45 1.93
N SER A 33 29.95 -7.56 2.64
CA SER A 33 28.95 -8.59 2.96
C SER A 33 27.82 -8.07 3.84
N GLU A 34 28.12 -7.16 4.77
CA GLU A 34 27.11 -6.50 5.59
C GLU A 34 26.29 -5.51 4.76
N VAL A 35 26.93 -4.71 3.92
CA VAL A 35 26.23 -3.79 3.00
C VAL A 35 25.26 -4.56 2.10
N ILE A 36 25.70 -5.66 1.50
CA ILE A 36 24.86 -6.51 0.65
C ILE A 36 23.69 -7.07 1.45
N ARG A 37 23.93 -7.58 2.67
CA ARG A 37 22.87 -8.11 3.54
C ARG A 37 21.85 -7.04 3.90
N ASP A 38 22.28 -5.86 4.35
CA ASP A 38 21.41 -4.74 4.74
C ASP A 38 20.51 -4.30 3.57
N ILE A 39 21.08 -4.21 2.36
CA ILE A 39 20.35 -3.85 1.14
C ILE A 39 19.33 -4.94 0.79
N LEU A 40 19.71 -6.22 0.85
CA LEU A 40 18.82 -7.33 0.56
C LEU A 40 17.68 -7.42 1.58
N GLU A 41 17.96 -7.32 2.87
CA GLU A 41 16.96 -7.34 3.93
C GLU A 41 15.98 -6.18 3.80
N LYS A 42 16.47 -4.96 3.56
CA LYS A 42 15.63 -3.78 3.34
C LYS A 42 14.71 -3.96 2.13
N ASN A 43 15.20 -4.54 1.04
CA ASN A 43 14.39 -4.76 -0.15
C ASN A 43 13.40 -5.92 0.01
N ILE A 44 13.79 -7.02 0.65
CA ILE A 44 12.91 -8.15 0.92
C ILE A 44 11.81 -7.74 1.89
N THR A 45 12.14 -7.03 2.97
CA THR A 45 11.14 -6.51 3.90
C THR A 45 10.21 -5.51 3.23
N LYS A 46 10.71 -4.61 2.38
CA LYS A 46 9.86 -3.73 1.55
C LYS A 46 8.93 -4.52 0.63
N LYS A 47 9.43 -5.57 -0.03
CA LYS A 47 8.61 -6.44 -0.89
C LYS A 47 7.56 -7.21 -0.10
N LYS A 48 7.91 -7.74 1.08
CA LYS A 48 6.99 -8.43 2.00
C LYS A 48 5.95 -7.49 2.61
N LYS A 49 6.32 -6.21 2.83
CA LYS A 49 5.43 -5.15 3.31
C LYS A 49 4.52 -4.57 2.23
N LYS A 50 4.63 -5.00 0.97
CA LYS A 50 3.58 -4.70 -0.01
C LYS A 50 2.35 -5.47 0.43
N MET A 51 1.43 -4.76 1.07
CA MET A 51 0.12 -5.29 1.40
C MET A 51 -0.51 -5.85 0.12
N SER A 52 -1.02 -7.08 0.18
CA SER A 52 -1.85 -7.57 -0.92
C SER A 52 -3.06 -6.63 -1.07
N GLY A 53 -3.71 -6.64 -2.24
CA GLY A 53 -4.93 -5.84 -2.43
C GLY A 53 -5.98 -6.14 -1.35
N GLY A 54 -6.09 -7.40 -0.93
CA GLY A 54 -6.97 -7.81 0.18
C GLY A 54 -6.52 -7.26 1.54
N ASP A 55 -5.22 -7.34 1.87
CA ASP A 55 -4.69 -6.78 3.12
C ASP A 55 -4.89 -5.27 3.19
N PHE A 56 -4.70 -4.58 2.06
CA PHE A 56 -4.91 -3.15 1.94
C PHE A 56 -6.38 -2.77 2.20
N LEU A 57 -7.32 -3.49 1.57
CA LEU A 57 -8.75 -3.30 1.81
C LEU A 57 -9.14 -3.59 3.26
N LEU A 58 -8.57 -4.62 3.88
CA LEU A 58 -8.83 -4.96 5.28
C LEU A 58 -8.30 -3.89 6.24
N TRP A 59 -7.11 -3.34 5.96
CA TRP A 59 -6.55 -2.23 6.72
C TRP A 59 -7.38 -0.96 6.59
N MET A 60 -7.86 -0.64 5.38
CA MET A 60 -8.79 0.46 5.14
C MET A 60 -10.09 0.27 5.92
N ALA A 61 -10.65 -0.94 5.92
CA ALA A 61 -11.89 -1.25 6.64
C ALA A 61 -11.76 -1.05 8.16
N LYS A 62 -10.58 -1.34 8.75
CA LYS A 62 -10.33 -1.09 10.19
C LYS A 62 -10.33 0.39 10.56
N HIS A 63 -9.97 1.26 9.62
CA HIS A 63 -9.93 2.71 9.81
C HIS A 63 -11.17 3.41 9.23
N ALA A 64 -12.09 2.66 8.62
CA ALA A 64 -13.33 3.21 8.11
C ALA A 64 -14.25 3.60 9.28
N GLY A 65 -14.77 4.82 9.24
CA GLY A 65 -15.78 5.28 10.19
C GLY A 65 -17.06 4.44 10.10
N LYS A 66 -17.85 4.39 11.19
CA LYS A 66 -19.16 3.74 11.19
C LYS A 66 -20.10 4.48 10.25
N GLY A 67 -20.25 3.96 9.03
CA GLY A 67 -21.26 4.42 8.07
C GLY A 67 -22.60 3.68 8.23
N PRO A 68 -23.67 4.18 7.61
CA PRO A 68 -24.92 3.45 7.43
C PRO A 68 -24.70 2.02 6.92
N LYS A 69 -25.34 1.02 7.55
CA LYS A 69 -25.15 -0.41 7.19
C LYS A 69 -25.54 -0.74 5.74
N ASP A 70 -26.36 0.11 5.14
CA ASP A 70 -26.92 -0.01 3.81
C ASP A 70 -26.23 0.91 2.79
N LEU A 71 -25.04 1.43 3.10
CA LEU A 71 -24.30 2.39 2.27
C LEU A 71 -24.11 1.96 0.82
N SER A 72 -23.73 0.70 0.60
CA SER A 72 -23.56 0.15 -0.75
C SER A 72 -24.88 0.09 -1.53
N LYS A 73 -26.00 -0.16 -0.84
CA LYS A 73 -27.33 -0.31 -1.46
C LYS A 73 -28.00 1.04 -1.73
N ASN A 74 -27.69 2.03 -0.91
CA ASN A 74 -28.27 3.37 -0.94
C ASN A 74 -27.22 4.42 -1.26
N LEU A 75 -26.25 4.05 -2.11
CA LEU A 75 -25.12 4.91 -2.47
C LEU A 75 -25.62 6.25 -2.99
N ASP A 76 -26.59 6.24 -3.91
CA ASP A 76 -27.21 7.46 -4.42
C ASP A 76 -27.93 8.26 -3.32
N ARG A 77 -28.49 7.58 -2.33
CA ARG A 77 -29.12 8.23 -1.20
C ARG A 77 -28.16 8.83 -0.18
N TYR A 78 -26.98 8.29 -0.06
CA TYR A 78 -26.00 8.81 0.88
C TYR A 78 -25.05 9.80 0.23
N LEU A 79 -24.65 9.53 -1.01
CA LEU A 79 -23.85 10.46 -1.82
C LEU A 79 -24.70 11.62 -2.29
N TYR A 80 -25.90 11.31 -2.80
CA TYR A 80 -26.75 12.34 -3.36
C TYR A 80 -27.93 12.65 -2.46
N GLY A 81 -28.62 11.69 -1.80
CA GLY A 81 -29.90 11.79 -1.05
C GLY A 81 -31.11 11.07 -1.70
N ASP A 82 -32.33 11.34 -1.23
CA ASP A 82 -33.59 11.42 -2.01
C ASP A 82 -33.47 12.17 -3.37
N LYS A 83 -32.36 11.97 -4.08
CA LYS A 83 -31.52 12.98 -4.72
C LYS A 83 -30.51 12.33 -5.69
N SER A 84 -30.65 11.06 -6.05
CA SER A 84 -30.08 10.59 -7.33
C SER A 84 -30.44 11.60 -8.44
N ILE A 85 -29.66 11.77 -9.51
CA ILE A 85 -29.86 12.83 -10.54
C ILE A 85 -31.29 12.87 -11.14
N LYS A 86 -32.06 11.79 -11.03
CA LYS A 86 -33.50 11.78 -11.34
C LYS A 86 -34.39 12.62 -10.40
N TYR A 87 -33.95 12.98 -9.22
CA TYR A 87 -34.80 13.56 -8.18
C TYR A 87 -34.91 15.09 -8.25
N GLY A 88 -33.93 15.80 -8.79
CA GLY A 88 -33.92 17.27 -8.78
C GLY A 88 -34.68 17.95 -9.94
N HIS A 89 -34.58 17.42 -11.16
CA HIS A 89 -35.13 18.10 -12.35
C HIS A 89 -36.54 17.62 -12.77
N LEU A 90 -36.94 16.40 -12.42
CA LEU A 90 -38.25 15.82 -12.78
C LEU A 90 -39.37 16.17 -11.79
N TYR A 91 -39.04 16.58 -10.56
CA TYR A 91 -40.03 16.75 -9.49
C TYR A 91 -40.21 18.18 -8.98
N ARG A 92 -39.43 19.16 -9.46
CA ARG A 92 -39.48 20.56 -8.97
C ARG A 92 -40.53 21.47 -9.64
N LYS A 93 -41.19 21.05 -10.74
CA LYS A 93 -42.01 21.98 -11.56
C LYS A 93 -43.48 21.60 -11.89
N LYS A 94 -44.10 20.59 -11.27
CA LYS A 94 -45.54 20.31 -11.51
C LYS A 94 -46.44 20.18 -10.26
N LYS A 95 -45.93 20.53 -9.08
CA LYS A 95 -46.78 20.86 -7.92
C LYS A 95 -46.71 22.36 -7.69
N SER A 96 -47.49 23.13 -8.46
CA SER A 96 -48.02 24.45 -8.12
C SER A 96 -48.41 25.24 -9.39
N THR A 97 -49.57 24.91 -9.96
CA THR A 97 -50.46 25.92 -10.53
C THR A 97 -51.87 25.50 -10.14
N ARG A 98 -52.54 26.39 -9.40
CA ARG A 98 -53.94 26.32 -8.99
C ARG A 98 -54.87 26.29 -10.19
#